data_AF-A0A229T1S1-F1
#
_entry.id   AF-A0A229T1S1-F1
#
_cell.length_a   1.000
_cell.length_b   1.000
_cell.length_c   1.000
_cell.angle_alpha   90.00
_cell.angle_beta   90.00
_cell.angle_gamma   90.00
#
_symmetry.space_group_name_H-M   'P 1'
#
loop_
_entity.id
_entity.type
_entity.pdbx_description
1 polymer ?
#
loop_
_entity_poly.entity_id
_entity_poly.type
_entity_poly.pdbx_seq_one_letter_code
_entity_poly.pdbx_strand_id
1 'polypeptide(L)'
;MIMVTAAEHGEARHWLARHGQPVGQPTPLVTALIATRRPVRGRGTWRYFGYVMLAGLAASVYLLLFGPGATESAIGYFIGFGIQLGLWDIIRRRERELRASAPARPPAEPWWQVLGGWYLASLVLAFAGGAVLAGAMYFTTPDRTYAVSWLGLLGLSGLSSGCVLIGILRGPVFGADAESLAVARALRAEKIYLASPVLGVLPLAMEMLMGHGRQPAEFFPWMAGYIAAVVLLQAVSGLRHRRRFRKLPPGHYGEPAPDRDPGTPVDWSPPGY
;
A
#
# COMPACT_ATOMS: atom_id res chain seq x y z
N MET A 1 -14.17 25.03 -6.22
CA MET A 1 -15.37 24.21 -5.95
C MET A 1 -14.99 22.75 -6.14
N ILE A 2 -15.27 21.88 -5.16
CA ILE A 2 -14.94 20.44 -5.24
C ILE A 2 -16.04 19.76 -6.07
N MET A 3 -15.73 19.32 -7.28
CA MET A 3 -16.65 18.53 -8.09
C MET A 3 -16.50 17.05 -7.73
N VAL A 4 -17.63 16.39 -7.46
CA VAL A 4 -17.69 15.00 -7.02
C VAL A 4 -18.67 14.24 -7.88
N THR A 5 -18.27 13.07 -8.39
CA THR A 5 -19.15 12.23 -9.21
C THR A 5 -20.13 11.42 -8.37
N ALA A 6 -21.24 10.97 -8.95
CA ALA A 6 -22.21 10.10 -8.29
C ALA A 6 -21.56 8.77 -7.82
N ALA A 7 -20.61 8.24 -8.60
CA ALA A 7 -19.89 7.02 -8.26
C ALA A 7 -18.98 7.21 -7.02
N GLU A 8 -18.29 8.35 -6.92
CA GLU A 8 -17.48 8.70 -5.74
C GLU A 8 -18.36 8.89 -4.51
N HIS A 9 -19.56 9.47 -4.66
CA HIS A 9 -20.56 9.55 -3.60
C HIS A 9 -20.98 8.18 -3.07
N GLY A 10 -21.34 7.24 -3.95
CA GLY A 10 -21.72 5.89 -3.54
C GLY A 10 -20.61 5.16 -2.80
N GLU A 11 -19.36 5.29 -3.26
CA GLU A 11 -18.20 4.70 -2.58
C GLU A 11 -17.93 5.34 -1.22
N ALA A 12 -18.04 6.66 -1.11
CA ALA A 12 -17.89 7.34 0.17
C ALA A 12 -18.93 6.86 1.19
N ARG A 13 -20.20 6.72 0.78
CA ARG A 13 -21.25 6.15 1.64
C ARG A 13 -20.91 4.73 2.09
N HIS A 14 -20.50 3.87 1.16
CA HIS A 14 -20.13 2.49 1.49
C HIS A 14 -18.89 2.42 2.41
N TRP A 15 -17.90 3.27 2.18
CA TRP A 15 -16.72 3.33 3.03
C TRP A 15 -17.08 3.82 4.45
N LEU A 16 -17.87 4.89 4.58
CA LEU A 16 -18.31 5.42 5.88
C LEU A 16 -19.18 4.41 6.64
N ALA A 17 -20.10 3.72 5.95
CA ALA A 17 -20.92 2.66 6.54
C ALA A 17 -20.06 1.51 7.09
N ARG A 18 -19.04 1.06 6.35
CA ARG A 18 -18.06 0.06 6.84
C ARG A 18 -17.27 0.54 8.06
N HIS A 19 -17.15 1.85 8.23
CA HIS A 19 -16.49 2.49 9.36
C HIS A 19 -17.45 2.94 10.48
N GLY A 20 -18.70 2.46 10.45
CA GLY A 20 -19.70 2.68 11.50
C GLY A 20 -20.40 4.05 11.44
N GLN A 21 -20.30 4.78 10.33
CA GLN A 21 -20.91 6.09 10.14
C GLN A 21 -21.81 6.07 8.88
N PRO A 22 -22.97 5.39 8.91
CA PRO A 22 -23.87 5.38 7.76
C PRO A 22 -24.44 6.79 7.52
N VAL A 23 -24.25 7.33 6.31
CA VAL A 23 -24.76 8.67 5.94
C VAL A 23 -25.56 8.64 4.63
N GLY A 24 -26.50 9.56 4.55
CA GLY A 24 -27.36 9.88 3.41
C GLY A 24 -26.61 10.58 2.30
N GLN A 25 -25.93 11.66 2.65
CA GLN A 25 -25.14 12.44 1.71
C GLN A 25 -23.85 12.86 2.41
N PRO A 26 -22.72 12.16 2.17
CA PRO A 26 -21.44 12.56 2.74
C PRO A 26 -21.05 13.97 2.28
N THR A 27 -20.36 14.72 3.13
CA THR A 27 -19.93 16.07 2.75
C THR A 27 -18.99 16.02 1.51
N PRO A 28 -18.99 17.05 0.64
CA PRO A 28 -18.17 17.04 -0.58
C PRO A 28 -16.68 16.81 -0.32
N LEU A 29 -16.15 17.35 0.78
CA LEU A 29 -14.76 17.16 1.19
C LEU A 29 -14.48 15.71 1.59
N VAL A 30 -15.34 15.09 2.41
CA VAL A 30 -15.20 13.69 2.80
C VAL A 30 -15.28 12.77 1.58
N THR A 31 -16.20 13.06 0.66
CA THR A 31 -16.31 12.28 -0.58
C THR A 31 -15.05 12.42 -1.44
N ALA A 32 -14.52 13.63 -1.61
CA ALA A 32 -13.28 13.86 -2.34
C ALA A 32 -12.06 13.18 -1.69
N LEU A 33 -12.00 13.15 -0.35
CA LEU A 33 -10.96 12.43 0.39
C LEU A 33 -11.00 10.94 0.11
N ILE A 34 -12.17 10.32 0.24
CA ILE A 34 -12.35 8.89 0.01
C ILE A 34 -12.08 8.56 -1.47
N ALA A 35 -12.49 9.43 -2.39
CA ALA A 35 -12.20 9.29 -3.81
C ALA A 35 -10.69 9.27 -4.12
N THR A 36 -9.82 9.81 -3.25
CA THR A 36 -8.36 9.69 -3.45
C THR A 36 -7.85 8.25 -3.45
N ARG A 37 -8.64 7.30 -2.91
CA ARG A 37 -8.32 5.87 -2.93
C ARG A 37 -8.45 5.23 -4.30
N ARG A 38 -9.27 5.78 -5.18
CA ARG A 38 -9.53 5.14 -6.47
C ARG A 38 -8.49 5.53 -7.51
N PRO A 39 -7.99 4.55 -8.28
CA PRO A 39 -7.26 4.86 -9.48
C PRO A 39 -8.19 5.62 -10.44
N VAL A 40 -7.71 6.75 -10.98
CA VAL A 40 -8.44 7.51 -12.00
C VAL A 40 -8.59 6.63 -13.23
N ARG A 41 -9.82 6.28 -13.61
CA ARG A 41 -10.10 5.73 -14.95
C ARG A 41 -9.89 6.85 -15.98
N GLY A 42 -8.99 6.68 -16.94
CA GLY A 42 -8.74 7.66 -18.01
C GLY A 42 -7.26 8.00 -18.23
N ARG A 43 -6.93 9.27 -18.51
CA ARG A 43 -5.57 9.74 -18.87
C ARG A 43 -4.46 9.35 -17.88
N GLY A 44 -4.79 9.13 -16.60
CA GLY A 44 -3.85 8.65 -15.59
C GLY A 44 -3.34 7.21 -15.81
N THR A 45 -4.11 6.38 -16.53
CA THR A 45 -3.80 4.97 -16.78
C THR A 45 -2.52 4.80 -17.59
N TRP A 46 -2.25 5.69 -18.55
CA TRP A 46 -1.03 5.64 -19.35
C TRP A 46 0.25 5.80 -18.53
N ARG A 47 0.23 6.62 -17.48
CA ARG A 47 1.38 6.78 -16.59
C ARG A 47 1.64 5.50 -15.80
N TYR A 48 0.58 4.85 -15.31
CA TYR A 48 0.67 3.56 -14.65
C TYR A 48 1.31 2.51 -15.57
N PHE A 49 0.84 2.39 -16.81
CA PHE A 49 1.47 1.52 -17.80
C PHE A 49 2.92 1.93 -18.08
N GLY A 50 3.22 3.23 -18.12
CA GLY A 50 4.58 3.74 -18.25
C GLY A 50 5.51 3.28 -17.12
N TYR A 51 5.05 3.30 -15.85
CA TYR A 51 5.82 2.77 -14.72
C TYR A 51 6.05 1.26 -14.82
N VAL A 52 5.03 0.49 -15.20
CA VAL A 52 5.15 -0.96 -15.38
C VAL A 52 6.09 -1.30 -16.54
N MET A 53 5.99 -0.60 -17.67
CA MET A 53 6.90 -0.79 -18.81
C MET A 53 8.34 -0.40 -18.47
N LEU A 54 8.55 0.72 -17.79
CA LEU A 54 9.87 1.13 -17.33
C LEU A 54 10.47 0.09 -16.38
N ALA A 55 9.66 -0.45 -15.47
CA ALA A 55 10.12 -1.51 -14.58
C ALA A 55 10.43 -2.80 -15.33
N GLY A 56 9.64 -3.18 -16.34
CA GLY A 56 9.95 -4.31 -17.22
C GLY A 56 11.27 -4.13 -17.99
N LEU A 57 11.53 -2.93 -18.52
CA LEU A 57 12.81 -2.62 -19.16
C LEU A 57 13.98 -2.71 -18.16
N ALA A 58 13.80 -2.18 -16.95
CA ALA A 58 14.80 -2.29 -15.89
C ALA A 58 15.04 -3.76 -15.48
N ALA A 59 14.01 -4.60 -15.48
CA ALA A 59 14.13 -6.04 -15.26
C ALA A 59 15.00 -6.70 -16.33
N SER A 60 14.82 -6.34 -17.60
CA SER A 60 15.65 -6.85 -18.70
C SER A 60 17.12 -6.45 -18.53
N VAL A 61 17.39 -5.18 -18.22
CA VAL A 61 18.76 -4.70 -17.94
C VAL A 61 19.37 -5.44 -16.75
N TYR A 62 18.58 -5.66 -15.70
CA TYR A 62 19.01 -6.38 -14.52
C TYR A 62 19.37 -7.84 -14.83
N LEU A 63 18.54 -8.55 -15.61
CA LEU A 63 18.82 -9.92 -16.03
C LEU A 63 20.08 -10.00 -16.91
N LEU A 64 20.34 -8.99 -17.74
CA LEU A 64 21.59 -8.90 -18.51
C LEU A 64 22.82 -8.70 -17.61
N LEU A 65 22.69 -7.91 -16.53
CA LEU A 65 23.79 -7.62 -15.60
C LEU A 65 24.19 -8.84 -14.75
N PHE A 66 23.21 -9.60 -14.26
CA PHE A 66 23.43 -10.73 -13.36
C PHE A 66 23.44 -12.10 -14.07
N GLY A 67 22.98 -12.15 -15.32
CA GLY A 67 23.02 -13.34 -16.17
C GLY A 67 22.26 -14.53 -15.57
N PRO A 68 22.73 -15.77 -15.80
CA PRO A 68 22.04 -16.98 -15.33
C PRO A 68 22.06 -17.15 -13.80
N GLY A 69 22.91 -16.41 -13.08
CA GLY A 69 22.97 -16.43 -11.61
C GLY A 69 22.00 -15.46 -10.95
N ALA A 70 21.20 -14.73 -11.71
CA ALA A 70 20.22 -13.79 -11.17
C ALA A 70 19.07 -14.51 -10.44
N THR A 71 18.51 -13.82 -9.44
CA THR A 71 17.25 -14.20 -8.79
C THR A 71 16.15 -14.33 -9.85
N GLU A 72 15.50 -15.49 -9.93
CA GLU A 72 14.53 -15.75 -11.01
C GLU A 72 13.27 -14.89 -10.88
N SER A 73 12.90 -14.55 -9.65
CA SER A 73 11.77 -13.68 -9.36
C SER A 73 12.00 -12.20 -9.66
N ALA A 74 13.13 -11.81 -10.26
CA ALA A 74 13.47 -10.42 -10.60
C ALA A 74 12.33 -9.71 -11.36
N ILE A 75 11.78 -10.32 -12.41
CA ILE A 75 10.67 -9.75 -13.17
C ILE A 75 9.47 -9.46 -12.26
N GLY A 76 9.15 -10.38 -11.34
CA GLY A 76 8.08 -10.20 -10.36
C GLY A 76 8.31 -9.02 -9.43
N TYR A 77 9.54 -8.85 -8.93
CA TYR A 77 9.93 -7.67 -8.13
C TYR A 77 9.73 -6.37 -8.93
N PHE A 78 10.27 -6.29 -10.14
CA PHE A 78 10.16 -5.10 -10.97
C PHE A 78 8.71 -4.75 -11.31
N ILE A 79 7.91 -5.72 -11.74
CA ILE A 79 6.47 -5.50 -11.97
C ILE A 79 5.81 -4.98 -10.68
N GLY A 80 6.08 -5.62 -9.53
CA GLY A 80 5.60 -5.16 -8.23
C GLY A 80 5.96 -3.70 -7.95
N PHE A 81 7.20 -3.29 -8.21
CA PHE A 81 7.65 -1.90 -8.04
C PHE A 81 6.95 -0.93 -8.98
N GLY A 82 6.81 -1.29 -10.26
CA GLY A 82 6.12 -0.48 -11.25
C GLY A 82 4.66 -0.23 -10.85
N ILE A 83 3.97 -1.30 -10.40
CA ILE A 83 2.60 -1.20 -9.89
C ILE A 83 2.54 -0.31 -8.64
N GLN A 84 3.42 -0.55 -7.66
CA GLN A 84 3.45 0.20 -6.40
C GLN A 84 3.68 1.70 -6.64
N LEU A 85 4.68 2.06 -7.46
CA LEU A 85 5.00 3.45 -7.79
C LEU A 85 3.91 4.10 -8.65
N GLY A 86 3.33 3.36 -9.60
CA GLY A 86 2.23 3.84 -10.42
C GLY A 86 0.98 4.17 -9.61
N LEU A 87 0.59 3.28 -8.69
CA LEU A 87 -0.51 3.52 -7.75
C LEU A 87 -0.23 4.73 -6.86
N TRP A 88 1.00 4.84 -6.34
CA TRP A 88 1.40 5.97 -5.51
C TRP A 88 1.38 7.31 -6.24
N ASP A 89 1.86 7.36 -7.49
CA ASP A 89 1.82 8.57 -8.31
C ASP A 89 0.39 9.04 -8.60
N ILE A 90 -0.53 8.10 -8.85
CA ILE A 90 -1.97 8.42 -9.03
C ILE A 90 -2.53 9.06 -7.75
N ILE A 91 -2.23 8.49 -6.58
CA ILE A 91 -2.68 9.05 -5.29
C ILE A 91 -2.09 10.45 -5.07
N ARG A 92 -0.78 10.62 -5.31
CA ARG A 92 -0.12 11.93 -5.18
C ARG A 92 -0.69 12.99 -6.13
N ARG A 93 -1.18 12.60 -7.31
CA ARG A 93 -1.84 13.55 -8.22
C ARG A 93 -3.17 14.01 -7.65
N ARG A 94 -4.03 13.07 -7.22
CA ARG A 94 -5.32 13.41 -6.60
C ARG A 94 -5.12 14.25 -5.34
N GLU A 95 -4.10 13.96 -4.54
CA GLU A 95 -3.77 14.79 -3.37
C GLU A 95 -3.33 16.20 -3.75
N ARG A 96 -2.58 16.37 -4.85
CA ARG A 96 -2.21 17.70 -5.37
C ARG A 96 -3.42 18.48 -5.89
N GLU A 97 -4.33 17.82 -6.59
CA GLU A 97 -5.59 18.42 -7.07
C GLU A 97 -6.48 18.82 -5.90
N LEU A 98 -6.61 17.95 -4.88
CA LEU A 98 -7.36 18.23 -3.67
C LEU A 98 -6.74 19.40 -2.88
N ARG A 99 -5.40 19.50 -2.83
CA ARG A 99 -4.69 20.60 -2.20
C ARG A 99 -5.00 21.96 -2.80
N ALA A 100 -5.33 22.02 -4.10
CA ALA A 100 -5.75 23.25 -4.74
C ALA A 100 -7.17 23.69 -4.32
N SER A 101 -7.96 22.77 -3.76
CA SER A 101 -9.39 22.98 -3.48
C SER A 101 -9.79 22.87 -2.01
N ALA A 102 -8.90 22.42 -1.13
CA ALA A 102 -9.19 22.15 0.27
C ALA A 102 -8.04 22.62 1.19
N PRO A 103 -8.35 23.07 2.43
CA PRO A 103 -7.34 23.45 3.40
C PRO A 103 -6.46 22.25 3.77
N ALA A 104 -5.15 22.43 3.62
CA ALA A 104 -4.14 21.46 3.99
C ALA A 104 -3.47 21.88 5.30
N ARG A 105 -3.29 20.93 6.22
CA ARG A 105 -2.55 21.11 7.47
C ARG A 105 -1.32 20.22 7.49
N PRO A 106 -0.24 20.63 8.18
CA PRO A 106 0.88 19.73 8.43
C PRO A 106 0.40 18.52 9.25
N PRO A 107 1.04 17.35 9.08
CA PRO A 107 0.70 16.19 9.88
C PRO A 107 1.01 16.45 11.36
N ALA A 108 -0.01 16.38 12.20
CA ALA A 108 0.13 16.58 13.65
C ALA A 108 0.64 15.33 14.38
N GLU A 109 0.42 14.14 13.82
CA GLU A 109 0.77 12.88 14.46
C GLU A 109 2.22 12.47 14.17
N PRO A 110 2.97 12.03 15.19
CA PRO A 110 4.31 11.52 14.98
C PRO A 110 4.27 10.21 14.18
N TRP A 111 5.24 10.02 13.28
CA TRP A 111 5.23 8.94 12.29
C TRP A 111 5.12 7.53 12.92
N TRP A 112 5.73 7.30 14.09
CA TRP A 112 5.69 6.01 14.76
C TRP A 112 4.28 5.63 15.26
N GLN A 113 3.43 6.61 15.58
CA GLN A 113 2.03 6.35 15.98
C GLN A 113 1.17 5.94 14.78
N VAL A 114 1.50 6.46 13.58
CA VAL A 114 0.80 6.15 12.33
C VAL A 114 1.18 4.76 11.84
N LEU A 115 2.48 4.42 11.85
CA LEU A 115 2.96 3.08 11.45
C LEU A 115 2.54 2.00 12.46
N GLY A 116 2.74 2.27 13.75
CA GLY A 116 2.61 1.27 14.80
C GLY A 116 3.80 0.31 14.87
N GLY A 117 4.08 -0.21 16.07
CA GLY A 117 5.26 -1.06 16.31
C GLY A 117 5.29 -2.34 15.49
N TRP A 118 4.15 -2.98 15.24
CA TRP A 118 4.06 -4.22 14.45
C TRP A 118 4.42 -4.01 12.98
N TYR A 119 4.02 -2.88 12.38
CA TYR A 119 4.40 -2.53 11.02
C TYR A 119 5.89 -2.21 10.94
N LEU A 120 6.43 -1.49 11.93
CA LEU A 120 7.86 -1.20 11.96
C LEU A 120 8.69 -2.48 12.11
N ALA A 121 8.24 -3.42 12.95
CA ALA A 121 8.86 -4.72 13.11
C ALA A 121 8.81 -5.54 11.80
N SER A 122 7.67 -5.57 11.08
CA SER A 122 7.60 -6.26 9.79
C SER A 122 8.49 -5.61 8.73
N LEU A 123 8.58 -4.27 8.73
CA LEU A 123 9.43 -3.51 7.82
C LEU A 123 10.92 -3.75 8.09
N VAL A 124 11.35 -3.70 9.35
CA VAL A 124 12.73 -4.01 9.76
C VAL A 124 13.06 -5.46 9.42
N LEU A 125 12.18 -6.40 9.77
CA LEU A 125 12.42 -7.81 9.50
C LEU A 125 12.55 -8.07 7.98
N ALA A 126 11.66 -7.51 7.16
CA ALA A 126 11.71 -7.69 5.71
C ALA A 126 13.03 -7.17 5.11
N PHE A 127 13.42 -5.94 5.41
CA PHE A 127 14.58 -5.37 4.72
C PHE A 127 15.91 -5.70 5.41
N ALA A 128 16.00 -5.55 6.74
CA ALA A 128 17.23 -5.86 7.47
C ALA A 128 17.43 -7.37 7.61
N GLY A 129 16.38 -8.13 7.92
CA GLY A 129 16.45 -9.60 8.00
C GLY A 129 16.76 -10.22 6.65
N GLY A 130 16.14 -9.74 5.57
CA GLY A 130 16.47 -10.15 4.20
C GLY A 130 17.93 -9.84 3.83
N ALA A 131 18.42 -8.64 4.16
CA ALA A 131 19.81 -8.26 3.89
C ALA A 131 20.82 -9.12 4.66
N VAL A 132 20.56 -9.43 5.93
CA VAL A 132 21.38 -10.34 6.73
C VAL A 132 21.39 -11.74 6.12
N LEU A 133 20.24 -12.25 5.68
CA LEU A 133 20.15 -13.56 5.05
C LEU A 133 20.89 -13.61 3.70
N ALA A 134 20.79 -12.54 2.90
CA ALA A 134 21.54 -12.42 1.64
C ALA A 134 23.05 -12.36 1.90
N GLY A 135 23.48 -11.61 2.91
CA GLY A 135 24.88 -11.55 3.32
C GLY A 135 25.39 -12.91 3.80
N ALA A 136 24.61 -13.62 4.63
CA ALA A 136 24.94 -14.97 5.06
C ALA A 136 25.13 -15.92 3.87
N MET A 137 24.20 -15.92 2.91
CA MET A 137 24.33 -16.70 1.68
C MET A 137 25.61 -16.33 0.91
N TYR A 138 25.89 -15.04 0.72
CA TYR A 138 27.07 -14.57 -0.01
C TYR A 138 28.40 -15.11 0.58
N PHE A 139 28.50 -15.19 1.91
CA PHE A 139 29.72 -15.62 2.58
C PHE A 139 29.83 -17.14 2.77
N THR A 140 28.71 -17.86 2.77
CA THR A 140 28.69 -19.29 3.12
C THR A 140 28.43 -20.21 1.95
N THR A 141 27.91 -19.71 0.83
CA THR A 141 27.54 -20.52 -0.34
C THR A 141 28.35 -20.12 -1.59
N PRO A 142 28.47 -21.03 -2.58
CA PRO A 142 29.04 -20.70 -3.88
C PRO A 142 28.12 -19.79 -4.72
N ASP A 143 26.83 -19.69 -4.41
CA ASP A 143 25.81 -18.95 -5.16
C ASP A 143 25.82 -17.44 -4.88
N ARG A 144 27.01 -16.84 -4.94
CA ARG A 144 27.24 -15.41 -4.61
C ARG A 144 26.44 -14.48 -5.52
N THR A 145 26.30 -14.82 -6.79
CA THR A 145 25.53 -14.02 -7.76
C THR A 145 24.06 -13.96 -7.36
N TYR A 146 23.49 -15.09 -6.91
CA TYR A 146 22.12 -15.13 -6.41
C TYR A 146 21.96 -14.20 -5.21
N ALA A 147 22.83 -14.33 -4.21
CA ALA A 147 22.80 -13.53 -3.00
C ALA A 147 22.90 -12.01 -3.27
N VAL A 148 23.85 -11.58 -4.11
CA VAL A 148 24.01 -10.15 -4.47
C VAL A 148 22.81 -9.66 -5.29
N SER A 149 22.33 -10.47 -6.23
CA SER A 149 21.19 -10.12 -7.07
C SER A 149 19.93 -9.92 -6.19
N TRP A 150 19.65 -10.84 -5.26
CA TRP A 150 18.53 -10.74 -4.34
C TRP A 150 18.66 -9.55 -3.41
N LEU A 151 19.86 -9.29 -2.87
CA LEU A 151 20.14 -8.10 -2.06
C LEU A 151 19.85 -6.80 -2.83
N GLY A 152 20.21 -6.74 -4.12
CA GLY A 152 19.90 -5.61 -4.98
C GLY A 152 18.38 -5.39 -5.13
N LEU A 153 17.60 -6.45 -5.30
CA LEU A 153 16.14 -6.39 -5.38
C LEU A 153 15.50 -5.98 -4.05
N LEU A 154 16.01 -6.48 -2.92
CA LEU A 154 15.59 -6.05 -1.59
C LEU A 154 15.87 -4.56 -1.37
N GLY A 155 17.06 -4.08 -1.77
CA GLY A 155 17.43 -2.67 -1.72
C GLY A 155 16.47 -1.81 -2.54
N LEU A 156 16.16 -2.22 -3.77
CA LEU A 156 15.20 -1.53 -4.63
C LEU A 156 13.78 -1.52 -4.04
N SER A 157 13.34 -2.64 -3.46
CA SER A 157 12.04 -2.75 -2.75
C SER A 157 11.97 -1.85 -1.52
N GLY A 158 13.06 -1.79 -0.76
CA GLY A 158 13.19 -0.92 0.40
C GLY A 158 13.14 0.55 -0.01
N LEU A 159 13.81 0.93 -1.10
CA LEU A 159 13.79 2.28 -1.64
C LEU A 159 12.40 2.66 -2.17
N SER A 160 11.71 1.79 -2.91
CA SER A 160 10.37 2.07 -3.42
C SER A 160 9.37 2.23 -2.27
N SER A 161 9.37 1.28 -1.33
CA SER A 161 8.49 1.30 -0.16
C SER A 161 8.80 2.50 0.74
N GLY A 162 10.08 2.82 0.95
CA GLY A 162 10.53 4.00 1.68
C GLY A 162 10.07 5.30 1.03
N CYS A 163 10.20 5.45 -0.29
CA CYS A 163 9.72 6.63 -1.03
C CYS A 163 8.20 6.84 -0.88
N VAL A 164 7.43 5.75 -0.98
CA VAL A 164 5.97 5.77 -0.76
C VAL A 164 5.67 6.15 0.68
N LEU A 165 6.31 5.49 1.65
CA LEU A 165 6.07 5.69 3.07
C LEU A 165 6.43 7.10 3.53
N ILE A 166 7.61 7.62 3.15
CA ILE A 166 8.02 9.01 3.41
C ILE A 166 7.01 9.97 2.80
N GLY A 167 6.51 9.65 1.59
CA GLY A 167 5.45 10.42 0.94
C GLY A 167 4.16 10.47 1.74
N ILE A 168 3.71 9.35 2.29
CA ILE A 168 2.52 9.26 3.14
C ILE A 168 2.75 10.00 4.47
N LEU A 169 3.92 9.82 5.08
CA LEU A 169 4.28 10.37 6.40
C LEU A 169 4.59 11.88 6.36
N ARG A 170 5.03 12.41 5.22
CA ARG A 170 5.20 13.86 5.01
C ARG A 170 4.02 14.51 4.27
N GLY A 171 3.08 13.70 3.79
CA GLY A 171 1.89 14.16 3.08
C GLY A 171 1.03 15.08 3.95
N PRO A 172 0.40 16.12 3.37
CA PRO A 172 -0.52 16.98 4.10
C PRO A 172 -1.75 16.21 4.56
N VAL A 173 -2.33 16.64 5.67
CA VAL A 173 -3.65 16.17 6.10
C VAL A 173 -4.68 17.22 5.67
N PHE A 174 -5.67 16.79 4.91
CA PHE A 174 -6.74 17.65 4.41
C PHE A 174 -7.92 17.57 5.37
N GLY A 175 -8.42 18.72 5.82
CA GLY A 175 -9.59 18.76 6.70
C GLY A 175 -9.95 20.17 7.14
N ALA A 176 -11.23 20.49 7.06
CA ALA A 176 -11.79 21.74 7.55
C ALA A 176 -12.23 21.61 9.01
N ASP A 177 -12.89 20.49 9.33
CA ASP A 177 -13.51 20.13 10.61
C ASP A 177 -12.86 18.88 11.22
N ALA A 178 -13.33 18.46 12.40
CA ALA A 178 -12.75 17.32 13.13
C ALA A 178 -13.02 15.99 12.40
N GLU A 179 -14.14 15.89 11.72
CA GLU A 179 -14.65 14.72 11.00
C GLU A 179 -13.85 14.45 9.73
N SER A 180 -13.62 15.46 8.89
CA SER A 180 -12.76 15.35 7.70
C SER A 180 -11.32 15.01 8.09
N LEU A 181 -10.82 15.54 9.22
CA LEU A 181 -9.53 15.13 9.77
C LEU A 181 -9.53 13.67 10.23
N ALA A 182 -10.61 13.18 10.85
CA ALA A 182 -10.73 11.78 11.24
C ALA A 182 -10.73 10.84 10.03
N VAL A 183 -11.45 11.21 8.96
CA VAL A 183 -11.43 10.48 7.67
C VAL A 183 -10.03 10.50 7.06
N ALA A 184 -9.39 11.67 6.99
CA ALA A 184 -8.04 11.80 6.42
C ALA A 184 -7.01 10.96 7.18
N ARG A 185 -7.11 10.88 8.52
CA ARG A 185 -6.27 10.01 9.36
C ARG A 185 -6.50 8.53 9.04
N ALA A 186 -7.76 8.09 8.99
CA ALA A 186 -8.09 6.70 8.68
C ALA A 186 -7.59 6.30 7.28
N LEU A 187 -7.80 7.16 6.28
CA LEU A 187 -7.30 6.95 4.91
C LEU A 187 -5.78 6.91 4.83
N ARG A 188 -5.09 7.77 5.59
CA ARG A 188 -3.62 7.76 5.67
C ARG A 188 -3.11 6.43 6.26
N ALA A 189 -3.82 5.94 7.28
CA ALA A 189 -3.55 4.67 7.92
C ALA A 189 -3.69 3.50 6.91
N GLU A 190 -4.77 3.48 6.12
CA GLU A 190 -4.96 2.50 5.04
C GLU A 190 -3.87 2.61 3.95
N LYS A 191 -3.47 3.83 3.56
CA LYS A 191 -2.45 4.07 2.53
C LYS A 191 -1.10 3.46 2.87
N ILE A 192 -0.74 3.31 4.15
CA ILE A 192 0.53 2.69 4.57
C ILE A 192 0.68 1.28 3.97
N TYR A 193 -0.42 0.54 3.77
CA TYR A 193 -0.38 -0.81 3.20
C TYR A 193 -0.04 -0.84 1.70
N LEU A 194 0.01 0.31 1.01
CA LEU A 194 0.61 0.40 -0.32
C LEU A 194 2.14 0.18 -0.25
N ALA A 195 2.76 0.50 0.88
CA ALA A 195 4.17 0.26 1.18
C ALA A 195 4.38 -1.06 1.95
N SER A 196 3.44 -2.01 1.85
CA SER A 196 3.48 -3.27 2.61
C SER A 196 4.81 -4.02 2.44
N PRO A 197 5.55 -4.29 3.53
CA PRO A 197 6.79 -5.07 3.49
C PRO A 197 6.65 -6.45 2.84
N VAL A 198 5.44 -7.02 2.84
CA VAL A 198 5.16 -8.32 2.20
C VAL A 198 5.42 -8.29 0.69
N LEU A 199 5.31 -7.13 0.04
CA LEU A 199 5.66 -6.99 -1.38
C LEU A 199 7.16 -7.27 -1.65
N GLY A 200 8.02 -7.08 -0.64
CA GLY A 200 9.45 -7.39 -0.72
C GLY A 200 9.79 -8.87 -0.52
N VAL A 201 8.84 -9.70 -0.07
CA VAL A 201 9.06 -11.17 0.12
C VAL A 201 8.20 -12.03 -0.80
N LEU A 202 7.13 -11.47 -1.37
CA LEU A 202 6.22 -12.21 -2.24
C LEU A 202 6.91 -12.84 -3.46
N PRO A 203 7.79 -12.14 -4.20
CA PRO A 203 8.42 -12.75 -5.37
C PRO A 203 9.36 -13.90 -4.95
N LEU A 204 10.03 -13.79 -3.79
CA LEU A 204 10.82 -14.88 -3.21
C LEU A 204 9.95 -16.09 -2.87
N ALA A 205 8.78 -15.86 -2.25
CA ALA A 205 7.83 -16.95 -1.96
C ALA A 205 7.34 -17.64 -3.24
N MET A 206 7.08 -16.88 -4.30
CA MET A 206 6.69 -17.42 -5.61
C MET A 206 7.82 -18.26 -6.23
N GLU A 207 9.06 -17.81 -6.13
CA GLU A 207 10.24 -18.57 -6.57
C GLU A 207 10.34 -19.92 -5.85
N MET A 208 10.17 -19.93 -4.52
CA MET A 208 10.15 -21.15 -3.72
C MET A 208 9.02 -22.10 -4.14
N LEU A 209 7.83 -21.58 -4.39
CA LEU A 209 6.66 -22.36 -4.79
C LEU A 209 6.79 -22.97 -6.19
N MET A 210 7.45 -22.26 -7.10
CA MET A 210 7.66 -22.76 -8.47
C MET A 210 8.76 -23.82 -8.54
N GLY A 211 9.55 -24.02 -7.48
CA GLY A 211 10.50 -25.14 -7.37
C GLY A 211 11.70 -25.05 -8.32
N HIS A 212 12.01 -23.86 -8.83
CA HIS A 212 13.15 -23.65 -9.71
C HIS A 212 14.40 -23.55 -8.84
N GLY A 213 15.16 -24.65 -8.75
CA GLY A 213 16.21 -24.91 -7.76
C GLY A 213 17.49 -24.07 -7.81
N ARG A 214 17.40 -22.74 -8.03
CA ARG A 214 18.57 -21.83 -7.97
C ARG A 214 18.90 -21.32 -6.57
N GLN A 215 17.96 -21.40 -5.64
CA GLN A 215 18.21 -21.06 -4.24
C GLN A 215 19.11 -22.13 -3.59
N PRO A 216 20.08 -21.74 -2.75
CA PRO A 216 20.92 -22.70 -2.03
C PRO A 216 20.05 -23.59 -1.15
N ALA A 217 20.09 -24.91 -1.38
CA ALA A 217 19.21 -25.87 -0.69
C ALA A 217 19.31 -25.79 0.84
N GLU A 218 20.51 -25.51 1.36
CA GLU A 218 20.77 -25.35 2.79
C GLU A 218 20.13 -24.10 3.41
N PHE A 219 19.84 -23.08 2.60
CA PHE A 219 19.16 -21.85 3.04
C PHE A 219 17.64 -21.90 2.92
N PHE A 220 17.09 -22.91 2.25
CA PHE A 220 15.65 -23.08 2.09
C PHE A 220 14.84 -22.95 3.40
N PRO A 221 15.15 -23.67 4.50
CA PRO A 221 14.37 -23.54 5.74
C PRO A 221 14.46 -22.13 6.35
N TRP A 222 15.60 -21.46 6.23
CA TRP A 222 15.80 -20.10 6.71
C TRP A 222 14.99 -19.08 5.89
N MET A 223 14.95 -19.24 4.57
CA MET A 223 14.13 -18.42 3.67
C MET A 223 12.65 -18.62 3.93
N ALA A 224 12.20 -19.87 4.10
CA ALA A 224 10.82 -20.19 4.47
C ALA A 224 10.43 -19.56 5.81
N GLY A 225 11.27 -19.70 6.84
CA GLY A 225 11.06 -19.10 8.16
C GLY A 225 11.01 -17.57 8.10
N TYR A 226 11.90 -16.96 7.32
CA TYR A 226 11.93 -15.52 7.06
C TYR A 226 10.62 -15.02 6.41
N ILE A 227 10.17 -15.66 5.31
CA ILE A 227 8.92 -15.30 4.63
C ILE A 227 7.73 -15.43 5.59
N ALA A 228 7.63 -16.57 6.29
CA ALA A 228 6.55 -16.82 7.22
C ALA A 228 6.51 -15.77 8.34
N ALA A 229 7.67 -15.39 8.89
CA ALA A 229 7.77 -14.37 9.93
C ALA A 229 7.35 -12.97 9.42
N VAL A 230 7.79 -12.56 8.23
CA VAL A 230 7.39 -11.27 7.63
C VAL A 230 5.88 -11.24 7.35
N VAL A 231 5.33 -12.30 6.75
CA VAL A 231 3.89 -12.40 6.45
C VAL A 231 3.07 -12.40 7.73
N LEU A 232 3.48 -13.14 8.77
CA LEU A 232 2.78 -13.19 10.05
C LEU A 232 2.78 -11.84 10.75
N LEU A 233 3.94 -11.18 10.85
CA LEU A 233 4.03 -9.84 11.45
C LEU A 233 3.17 -8.83 10.68
N GLN A 234 3.18 -8.91 9.35
CA GLN A 234 2.33 -8.04 8.53
C GLN A 234 0.84 -8.34 8.72
N ALA A 235 0.44 -9.61 8.83
CA ALA A 235 -0.94 -10.00 9.10
C ALA A 235 -1.39 -9.50 10.48
N VAL A 236 -0.56 -9.66 11.52
CA VAL A 236 -0.82 -9.12 12.86
C VAL A 236 -0.94 -7.60 12.83
N SER A 237 -0.04 -6.92 12.11
CA SER A 237 -0.10 -5.47 11.90
C SER A 237 -1.42 -5.07 11.24
N GLY A 238 -1.78 -5.72 10.13
CA GLY A 238 -3.03 -5.51 9.40
C GLY A 238 -4.28 -5.72 10.26
N LEU A 239 -4.33 -6.79 11.05
CA LEU A 239 -5.45 -7.09 11.94
C LEU A 239 -5.57 -6.07 13.07
N ARG A 240 -4.47 -5.72 13.74
CA ARG A 240 -4.45 -4.71 14.81
C ARG A 240 -4.85 -3.35 14.28
N HIS A 241 -4.33 -2.98 13.12
CA HIS A 241 -4.62 -1.73 12.45
C HIS A 241 -6.09 -1.65 12.03
N ARG A 242 -6.61 -2.70 11.38
CA ARG A 242 -8.02 -2.80 11.01
C ARG A 242 -8.92 -2.67 12.22
N ARG A 243 -8.56 -3.25 13.37
CA ARG A 243 -9.32 -3.09 14.63
C ARG A 243 -9.27 -1.65 15.14
N ARG A 244 -8.10 -0.99 15.13
CA ARG A 244 -7.92 0.39 15.60
C ARG A 244 -8.71 1.40 14.77
N PHE A 245 -8.73 1.23 13.45
CA PHE A 245 -9.40 2.16 12.53
C PHE A 245 -10.75 1.63 12.03
N ARG A 246 -11.32 0.59 12.65
CA ARG A 246 -12.61 0.03 12.21
C ARG A 246 -13.76 1.02 12.40
N LYS A 247 -13.68 1.90 13.39
CA LYS A 247 -14.74 2.83 13.75
C LYS A 247 -14.21 4.24 13.70
N LEU A 248 -14.90 5.10 12.95
CA LEU A 248 -14.68 6.54 13.03
C LEU A 248 -15.31 7.09 14.32
N PRO A 249 -14.72 8.14 14.92
CA PRO A 249 -15.33 8.80 16.08
C PRO A 249 -16.72 9.34 15.70
N PRO A 250 -17.67 9.41 16.64
CA PRO A 250 -18.97 10.03 16.37
C PRO A 250 -18.78 11.49 15.91
N GLY A 251 -19.53 11.91 14.90
CA GLY A 251 -19.43 13.24 14.31
C GLY A 251 -20.34 13.41 13.09
N HIS A 252 -20.42 14.64 12.57
CA HIS A 252 -21.23 14.94 11.39
C HIS A 252 -20.44 14.72 10.09
N TYR A 253 -20.54 13.52 9.52
CA TYR A 253 -19.86 13.16 8.26
C TYR A 253 -20.66 13.51 7.00
N GLY A 254 -21.86 14.07 7.17
CA GLY A 254 -22.82 14.38 6.12
C GLY A 254 -24.25 14.31 6.63
N GLU A 255 -25.21 14.55 5.74
CA GLU A 255 -26.62 14.47 6.08
C GLU A 255 -26.98 13.01 6.42
N PRO A 256 -27.77 12.79 7.48
CA PRO A 256 -28.27 11.45 7.79
C PRO A 256 -29.05 10.91 6.57
N ALA A 257 -29.05 9.59 6.44
CA ALA A 257 -29.99 9.00 5.48
C ALA A 257 -31.40 9.43 5.91
N PRO A 258 -32.27 9.86 4.97
CA PRO A 258 -33.64 10.21 5.33
C PRO A 258 -34.23 9.08 6.17
N ASP A 259 -34.85 9.43 7.30
CA ASP A 259 -35.42 8.49 8.27
C ASP A 259 -36.17 7.41 7.51
N ARG A 260 -35.57 6.23 7.47
CA ARG A 260 -36.12 5.06 6.81
C ARG A 260 -36.63 4.17 7.91
N ASP A 261 -37.82 3.64 7.70
CA ASP A 261 -38.50 2.75 8.65
C ASP A 261 -37.50 1.75 9.24
N PRO A 262 -37.40 1.60 10.58
CA PRO A 262 -36.40 0.79 11.28
C PRO A 262 -36.29 -0.68 10.86
N GLY A 263 -37.14 -1.16 9.95
CA GLY A 263 -37.18 -2.54 9.44
C GLY A 263 -36.71 -2.72 8.00
N THR A 264 -36.37 -1.68 7.23
CA THR A 264 -35.93 -1.85 5.84
C THR A 264 -34.41 -2.06 5.77
N PRO A 265 -33.92 -3.24 5.33
CA PRO A 265 -32.50 -3.45 5.09
C PRO A 265 -32.04 -2.41 4.07
N VAL A 266 -30.99 -1.67 4.40
CA VAL A 266 -30.41 -0.74 3.45
C VAL A 266 -29.85 -1.57 2.30
N ASP A 267 -30.46 -1.45 1.13
CA ASP A 267 -29.91 -2.01 -0.08
C ASP A 267 -28.65 -1.23 -0.45
N TRP A 268 -27.51 -1.79 -0.04
CA TRP A 268 -26.18 -1.28 -0.38
C TRP A 268 -25.70 -1.81 -1.73
N SER A 269 -26.57 -2.49 -2.49
CA SER A 269 -26.24 -2.93 -3.83
C SER A 269 -25.90 -1.69 -4.68
N PRO A 270 -24.80 -1.73 -5.44
CA PRO A 270 -24.53 -0.66 -6.40
C PRO A 270 -25.73 -0.54 -7.35
N PRO A 271 -26.14 0.67 -7.75
CA PRO A 271 -27.15 0.83 -8.79
C PRO A 271 -26.69 0.01 -10.00
N GLY A 272 -27.57 -0.86 -10.51
CA GLY A 272 -27.27 -1.73 -11.63
C GLY A 272 -26.63 -0.93 -12.77
N TYR A 273 -25.43 -1.35 -13.16
CA TYR A 273 -24.68 -0.79 -14.30
C TYR A 273 -25.19 -1.38 -15.61
#